data_AF-A0A0G0ZN13-F1
#
_entry.id   AF-A0A0G0ZN13-F1
#
_cell.length_a   1.000
_cell.length_b   1.000
_cell.length_c   1.000
_cell.angle_alpha   90.00
_cell.angle_beta   90.00
_cell.angle_gamma   90.00
#
_symmetry.space_group_name_H-M   'P 1'
#
loop_
_entity.id
_entity.type
_entity.pdbx_description
1 polymer ?
#
loop_
_entity_poly.entity_id
_entity_poly.type
_entity_poly.pdbx_seq_one_letter_code
_entity_poly.pdbx_strand_id
1 'polypeptide(L)'
;MVNNEEIPAFGFLVEKVPTPLPKTVAIGADRARAVMIHLVKNEKVKGKVKDFGPGILSHLHRLILFYIPKWAGQLRLDDDTKIAGKKVIRADELPDKVYCFERWLERETKELRSHPEDLDRSLRVAAAAHFGITSELHPFNDGNGRVARILLNGILLITNKECLAHNICVLPVPVLREEVNEREIRKLLEAGKEPKLDSYVQTLEDVGKSWDLTPLKLHLASKWEKSLGSFLMALHMRYARFHKKNWHDNLNLIEWQIVEDMERRRKWLEDFAATSHSKDPVPDYFSASLLNKHYQI
;
A
#
# COMPACT_ATOMS: atom_id res chain seq x y z
N MET A 1 20.73 1.76 46.04
CA MET A 1 19.50 0.99 45.77
C MET A 1 18.71 1.77 44.74
N VAL A 2 18.76 1.33 43.48
CA VAL A 2 17.93 1.86 42.39
C VAL A 2 17.26 0.63 41.79
N ASN A 3 15.94 0.56 41.92
CA ASN A 3 15.13 -0.53 41.39
C ASN A 3 15.09 -0.40 39.86
N ASN A 4 15.68 -1.37 39.17
CA ASN A 4 15.37 -1.66 37.78
C ASN A 4 14.11 -2.53 37.77
N GLU A 5 12.96 -1.94 37.49
CA GLU A 5 11.76 -2.71 37.13
C GLU A 5 11.91 -3.22 35.70
N GLU A 6 12.01 -4.54 35.58
CA GLU A 6 12.00 -5.26 34.30
C GLU A 6 10.62 -5.10 33.64
N ILE A 7 10.62 -4.59 32.41
CA ILE A 7 9.45 -4.61 31.52
C ILE A 7 9.22 -6.08 31.11
N PRO A 8 8.05 -6.70 31.35
CA PRO A 8 7.85 -8.10 31.03
C PRO A 8 7.82 -8.30 29.51
N ALA A 9 8.72 -9.16 29.04
CA ALA A 9 8.83 -9.57 27.64
C ALA A 9 7.60 -10.37 27.21
N PHE A 10 6.95 -9.94 26.12
CA PHE A 10 5.87 -10.66 25.45
C PHE A 10 6.39 -12.02 24.90
N GLY A 11 6.11 -13.11 25.61
CA GLY A 11 6.41 -14.47 25.17
C GLY A 11 5.32 -15.01 24.24
N PHE A 12 5.58 -15.03 22.93
CA PHE A 12 4.82 -15.87 22.00
C PHE A 12 5.38 -17.29 22.02
N LEU A 13 4.56 -18.26 22.45
CA LEU A 13 4.82 -19.69 22.32
C LEU A 13 4.95 -20.06 20.84
N VAL A 14 6.13 -20.50 20.44
CA VAL A 14 6.46 -20.97 19.10
C VAL A 14 6.06 -22.44 18.99
N GLU A 15 4.90 -22.72 18.39
CA GLU A 15 4.58 -24.06 17.91
C GLU A 15 4.81 -24.18 16.40
N LYS A 16 5.38 -25.32 16.01
CA LYS A 16 5.96 -25.63 14.70
C LYS A 16 4.98 -25.36 13.55
N VAL A 17 5.36 -24.41 12.69
CA VAL A 17 4.65 -24.04 11.47
C VAL A 17 4.72 -25.19 10.45
N PRO A 18 3.59 -25.62 9.84
CA PRO A 18 3.57 -26.58 8.75
C PRO A 18 4.40 -26.08 7.56
N THR A 19 4.95 -27.01 6.80
CA THR A 19 5.94 -26.81 5.73
C THR A 19 5.65 -25.58 4.86
N PRO A 20 6.58 -24.62 4.73
CA PRO A 20 6.31 -23.36 4.08
C PRO A 20 6.21 -23.52 2.55
N LEU A 21 5.15 -22.95 1.98
CA LEU A 21 5.07 -22.56 0.57
C LEU A 21 6.34 -21.78 0.17
N PRO A 22 6.73 -21.76 -1.12
CA PRO A 22 8.03 -21.27 -1.57
C PRO A 22 8.35 -19.87 -1.03
N LYS A 23 9.29 -19.80 -0.07
CA LYS A 23 9.64 -18.61 0.75
C LYS A 23 10.24 -17.42 -0.02
N THR A 24 10.48 -17.53 -1.33
CA THR A 24 11.30 -16.56 -2.07
C THR A 24 10.58 -15.26 -2.41
N VAL A 25 9.27 -15.29 -2.68
CA VAL A 25 8.49 -14.09 -3.07
C VAL A 25 8.14 -13.22 -1.85
N ALA A 26 7.93 -13.83 -0.68
CA ALA A 26 7.56 -13.12 0.55
C ALA A 26 8.70 -12.25 1.10
N ILE A 27 9.96 -12.73 1.05
CA ILE A 27 11.12 -12.05 1.65
C ILE A 27 11.31 -10.62 1.11
N GLY A 28 11.15 -10.42 -0.20
CA GLY A 28 11.31 -9.10 -0.82
C GLY A 28 10.21 -8.13 -0.39
N ALA A 29 8.97 -8.63 -0.35
CA ALA A 29 7.81 -7.85 0.11
C ALA A 29 7.91 -7.49 1.60
N ASP A 30 8.39 -8.41 2.44
CA ASP A 30 8.56 -8.18 3.88
C ASP A 30 9.67 -7.16 4.17
N ARG A 31 10.79 -7.22 3.44
CA ARG A 31 11.86 -6.21 3.52
C ARG A 31 11.35 -4.82 3.14
N ALA A 32 10.60 -4.74 2.05
CA ALA A 32 10.06 -3.48 1.57
C ALA A 32 8.99 -2.93 2.52
N ARG A 33 8.13 -3.80 3.07
CA ARG A 33 7.17 -3.46 4.14
C ARG A 33 7.86 -2.89 5.37
N ALA A 34 8.93 -3.54 5.84
CA ALA A 34 9.69 -3.05 6.99
C ALA A 34 10.21 -1.63 6.75
N VAL A 35 10.75 -1.36 5.56
CA VAL A 35 11.15 0.00 5.17
C VAL A 35 9.97 0.96 5.16
N MET A 36 8.80 0.58 4.63
CA MET A 36 7.61 1.44 4.66
C MET A 36 7.16 1.78 6.07
N ILE A 37 7.20 0.82 7.01
CA ILE A 37 6.86 1.08 8.41
C ILE A 37 7.83 2.11 9.02
N HIS A 38 9.14 1.97 8.78
CA HIS A 38 10.11 2.96 9.23
C HIS A 38 9.86 4.35 8.64
N LEU A 39 9.50 4.43 7.35
CA LEU A 39 9.13 5.69 6.69
C LEU A 39 7.90 6.31 7.34
N VAL A 40 6.83 5.53 7.53
CA VAL A 40 5.58 5.98 8.16
C VAL A 40 5.85 6.55 9.55
N LYS A 41 6.67 5.86 10.35
CA LYS A 41 7.04 6.28 11.71
C LYS A 41 8.06 7.42 11.77
N ASN A 42 8.55 7.92 10.63
CA ASN A 42 9.64 8.90 10.56
C ASN A 42 10.89 8.48 11.35
N GLU A 43 11.16 7.17 11.43
CA GLU A 43 12.32 6.64 12.14
C GLU A 43 13.59 6.91 11.32
N LYS A 44 14.63 7.41 12.00
CA LYS A 44 15.93 7.64 11.35
C LYS A 44 16.60 6.30 11.05
N VAL A 45 16.76 5.97 9.77
CA VAL A 45 17.55 4.81 9.34
C VAL A 45 18.97 5.28 9.06
N LYS A 46 19.94 4.85 9.88
CA LYS A 46 21.35 5.27 9.78
C LYS A 46 21.53 6.81 9.81
N GLY A 47 20.76 7.50 10.66
CA GLY A 47 20.86 8.95 10.87
C GLY A 47 20.21 9.82 9.79
N LYS A 48 19.72 9.26 8.67
CA LYS A 48 18.94 9.99 7.66
C LYS A 48 17.46 9.65 7.79
N VAL A 49 16.60 10.67 7.80
CA VAL A 49 15.16 10.47 7.55
C VAL A 49 15.05 10.15 6.08
N LYS A 50 14.66 8.91 5.74
CA LYS A 50 14.17 8.63 4.39
C LYS A 50 12.74 9.15 4.34
N ASP A 51 12.40 9.82 3.26
CA ASP A 51 11.05 10.35 3.01
C ASP A 51 10.47 9.69 1.75
N PHE A 52 9.19 9.92 1.49
CA PHE A 52 8.52 9.55 0.24
C PHE A 52 8.94 10.45 -0.93
N GLY A 53 10.25 10.66 -1.10
CA GLY A 53 10.83 11.59 -2.07
C GLY A 53 11.72 10.92 -3.11
N PRO A 54 12.55 11.70 -3.83
CA PRO A 54 13.35 11.22 -4.94
C PRO A 54 14.18 9.96 -4.64
N GLY A 55 14.10 8.97 -5.52
CA GLY A 55 14.75 7.67 -5.43
C GLY A 55 13.98 6.61 -4.64
N ILE A 56 12.80 6.92 -4.08
CA ILE A 56 12.00 5.96 -3.32
C ILE A 56 11.55 4.77 -4.16
N LEU A 57 11.13 4.97 -5.42
CA LEU A 57 10.66 3.90 -6.29
C LEU A 57 11.79 2.92 -6.59
N SER A 58 12.95 3.40 -7.03
CA SER A 58 14.12 2.55 -7.27
C SER A 58 14.60 1.86 -6.01
N HIS A 59 14.47 2.50 -4.83
CA HIS A 59 14.83 1.87 -3.56
C HIS A 59 13.89 0.72 -3.20
N LEU A 60 12.58 0.91 -3.25
CA LEU A 60 11.60 -0.13 -3.00
C LEU A 60 11.74 -1.26 -4.01
N HIS A 61 11.92 -0.91 -5.29
CA HIS A 61 12.13 -1.87 -6.35
C HIS A 61 13.36 -2.76 -6.11
N ARG A 62 14.48 -2.20 -5.61
CA ARG A 62 15.65 -3.00 -5.20
C ARG A 62 15.35 -4.03 -4.11
N LEU A 63 14.49 -3.69 -3.16
CA LEU A 63 14.14 -4.58 -2.06
C LEU A 63 13.22 -5.71 -2.52
N ILE A 64 12.30 -5.39 -3.44
CA ILE A 64 11.32 -6.33 -3.99
C ILE A 64 11.96 -7.28 -5.01
N LEU A 65 12.73 -6.75 -5.97
CA LEU A 65 13.44 -7.51 -7.01
C LEU A 65 14.86 -7.91 -6.62
N PHE A 66 15.15 -8.07 -5.33
CA PHE A 66 16.50 -8.40 -4.84
C PHE A 66 17.10 -9.68 -5.47
N TYR A 67 16.23 -10.59 -5.96
CA TYR A 67 16.61 -11.85 -6.58
C TYR A 67 16.98 -11.71 -8.07
N ILE A 68 16.82 -10.53 -8.68
CA ILE A 68 17.34 -10.19 -10.02
C ILE A 68 18.21 -8.93 -9.91
N PRO A 69 19.43 -9.01 -9.34
CA PRO A 69 20.24 -7.84 -9.00
C PRO A 69 20.55 -6.93 -10.19
N LYS A 70 20.67 -7.50 -11.40
CA LYS A 70 20.98 -6.76 -12.62
C LYS A 70 19.90 -5.73 -12.99
N TRP A 71 18.64 -5.99 -12.65
CA TRP A 71 17.50 -5.12 -13.00
C TRP A 71 16.90 -4.41 -11.78
N ALA A 72 17.26 -4.83 -10.57
CA ALA A 72 16.77 -4.30 -9.32
C ALA A 72 17.06 -2.79 -9.20
N GLY A 73 16.00 -1.99 -9.14
CA GLY A 73 16.06 -0.52 -9.05
C GLY A 73 16.42 0.25 -10.32
N GLN A 74 16.67 -0.41 -11.44
CA GLN A 74 16.99 0.25 -12.71
C GLN A 74 15.71 0.55 -13.48
N LEU A 75 15.58 1.78 -13.97
CA LEU A 75 14.49 2.17 -14.86
C LEU A 75 14.60 1.38 -16.18
N ARG A 76 13.46 1.12 -16.82
CA ARG A 76 13.44 0.48 -18.13
C ARG A 76 14.09 1.36 -19.19
N LEU A 77 14.64 0.70 -20.20
CA LEU A 77 15.27 1.34 -21.36
C LEU A 77 14.45 1.13 -22.65
N ASP A 78 13.34 0.41 -22.57
CA ASP A 78 12.50 0.05 -23.71
C ASP A 78 11.37 1.08 -23.91
N ASP A 79 11.27 1.62 -25.13
CA ASP A 79 10.27 2.59 -25.58
C ASP A 79 8.97 1.92 -26.06
N ASP A 80 8.96 0.61 -26.31
CA ASP A 80 7.80 -0.11 -26.86
C ASP A 80 6.86 -0.68 -25.79
N THR A 81 7.11 -0.37 -24.52
CA THR A 81 6.24 -0.78 -23.42
C THR A 81 4.83 -0.19 -23.58
N LYS A 82 3.82 -1.06 -23.51
CA LYS A 82 2.40 -0.67 -23.54
C LYS A 82 1.65 -1.28 -22.37
N ILE A 83 0.77 -0.49 -21.76
CA ILE A 83 -0.14 -0.92 -20.70
C ILE A 83 -1.57 -0.73 -21.17
N ALA A 84 -2.35 -1.80 -21.18
CA ALA A 84 -3.71 -1.84 -21.72
C ALA A 84 -3.81 -1.20 -23.13
N GLY A 85 -2.82 -1.49 -23.98
CA GLY A 85 -2.73 -0.96 -25.35
C GLY A 85 -2.24 0.48 -25.49
N LYS A 86 -2.11 1.24 -24.38
CA LYS A 86 -1.57 2.61 -24.38
C LYS A 86 -0.06 2.60 -24.21
N LYS A 87 0.65 3.43 -24.98
CA LYS A 87 2.09 3.67 -24.77
C LYS A 87 2.27 4.43 -23.46
N VAL A 88 3.22 3.97 -22.65
CA VAL A 88 3.68 4.67 -21.45
C VAL A 88 4.76 5.69 -21.82
N ILE A 89 5.21 6.47 -20.84
CA ILE A 89 6.29 7.46 -20.99
C ILE A 89 7.52 6.83 -21.67
N ARG A 90 8.21 7.56 -22.54
CA ARG A 90 9.41 7.04 -23.22
C ARG A 90 10.57 6.89 -22.24
N ALA A 91 11.46 5.93 -22.49
CA ALA A 91 12.56 5.60 -21.59
C ALA A 91 13.56 6.75 -21.42
N ASP A 92 13.74 7.59 -22.44
CA ASP A 92 14.58 8.81 -22.39
C ASP A 92 14.00 9.89 -21.47
N GLU A 93 12.67 10.04 -21.43
CA GLU A 93 11.97 11.00 -20.57
C GLU A 93 11.70 10.45 -19.16
N LEU A 94 11.78 9.13 -18.99
CA LEU A 94 11.36 8.44 -17.77
C LEU A 94 12.10 8.90 -16.50
N PRO A 95 13.42 9.16 -16.48
CA PRO A 95 14.11 9.66 -15.30
C PRO A 95 13.51 10.97 -14.76
N ASP A 96 13.25 11.94 -15.65
CA ASP A 96 12.71 13.25 -15.27
C ASP A 96 11.25 13.13 -14.80
N LYS A 97 10.47 12.28 -15.45
CA LYS A 97 9.07 12.03 -15.08
C LYS A 97 8.94 11.30 -13.76
N VAL A 98 9.79 10.31 -13.50
CA VAL A 98 9.90 9.64 -12.20
C VAL A 98 10.28 10.64 -11.11
N TYR A 99 11.25 11.51 -11.38
CA TYR A 99 11.62 12.57 -10.45
C TYR A 99 10.43 13.48 -10.11
N CYS A 100 9.71 13.98 -11.11
CA CYS A 100 8.53 14.83 -10.90
C CYS A 100 7.46 14.13 -10.07
N PHE A 101 7.18 12.85 -10.39
CA PHE A 101 6.24 12.03 -9.65
C PHE A 101 6.65 11.85 -8.18
N GLU A 102 7.92 11.54 -7.92
CA GLU A 102 8.42 11.37 -6.54
C GLU A 102 8.40 12.69 -5.75
N ARG A 103 8.54 13.84 -6.42
CA ARG A 103 8.38 15.17 -5.79
C ARG A 103 6.92 15.50 -5.49
N TRP A 104 6.01 15.16 -6.39
CA TRP A 104 4.57 15.23 -6.12
C TRP A 104 4.24 14.38 -4.90
N LEU A 105 4.70 13.13 -4.88
CA LEU A 105 4.48 12.20 -3.77
C LEU A 105 5.01 12.75 -2.43
N GLU A 106 6.23 13.30 -2.42
CA GLU A 106 6.83 13.90 -1.23
C GLU A 106 5.96 15.04 -0.66
N ARG A 107 5.43 15.89 -1.55
CA ARG A 107 4.54 16.99 -1.14
C ARG A 107 3.25 16.47 -0.53
N GLU A 108 2.55 15.57 -1.23
CA GLU A 108 1.26 15.05 -0.77
C GLU A 108 1.40 14.28 0.55
N THR A 109 2.46 13.49 0.71
CA THR A 109 2.70 12.72 1.93
C THR A 109 3.09 13.59 3.12
N LYS A 110 3.83 14.70 2.91
CA LYS A 110 4.06 15.71 3.96
C LYS A 110 2.76 16.35 4.42
N GLU A 111 1.87 16.67 3.49
CA GLU A 111 0.58 17.29 3.80
C GLU A 111 -0.36 16.33 4.54
N LEU A 112 -0.36 15.05 4.15
CA LEU A 112 -1.07 13.98 4.88
C LEU A 112 -0.56 13.82 6.31
N ARG A 113 0.75 13.95 6.54
CA ARG A 113 1.30 13.88 7.90
C ARG A 113 0.83 15.03 8.80
N SER A 114 0.54 16.20 8.22
CA SER A 114 -0.06 17.31 8.98
C SER A 114 -1.56 17.16 9.24
N HIS A 115 -2.25 16.27 8.50
CA HIS A 115 -3.69 16.02 8.62
C HIS A 115 -3.99 14.51 8.61
N PRO A 116 -3.49 13.75 9.62
CA PRO A 116 -3.57 12.29 9.61
C PRO A 116 -5.00 11.73 9.72
N GLU A 117 -5.98 12.55 10.05
CA GLU A 117 -7.41 12.21 10.09
C GLU A 117 -8.09 12.24 8.70
N ASP A 118 -7.46 12.82 7.68
CA ASP A 118 -8.03 12.95 6.34
C ASP A 118 -7.92 11.65 5.54
N LEU A 119 -8.88 10.75 5.79
CA LEU A 119 -8.93 9.43 5.13
C LEU A 119 -9.26 9.52 3.63
N ASP A 120 -10.06 10.50 3.20
CA ASP A 120 -10.39 10.66 1.78
C ASP A 120 -9.15 11.08 0.99
N ARG A 121 -8.40 12.06 1.49
CA ARG A 121 -7.12 12.44 0.89
C ARG A 121 -6.12 11.30 0.90
N SER A 122 -6.07 10.52 1.97
CA SER A 122 -5.20 9.35 2.06
C SER A 122 -5.51 8.33 0.95
N LEU A 123 -6.79 8.02 0.75
CA LEU A 123 -7.26 7.17 -0.34
C LEU A 123 -6.94 7.77 -1.72
N ARG A 124 -7.15 9.08 -1.90
CA ARG A 124 -6.83 9.79 -3.15
C ARG A 124 -5.35 9.72 -3.49
N VAL A 125 -4.45 10.05 -2.56
CA VAL A 125 -3.00 10.04 -2.78
C VAL A 125 -2.51 8.62 -3.02
N ALA A 126 -3.02 7.63 -2.27
CA ALA A 126 -2.69 6.23 -2.49
C ALA A 126 -3.15 5.72 -3.86
N ALA A 127 -4.37 6.05 -4.27
CA ALA A 127 -4.93 5.69 -5.58
C ALA A 127 -4.13 6.34 -6.73
N ALA A 128 -3.86 7.64 -6.64
CA ALA A 128 -3.06 8.38 -7.61
C ALA A 128 -1.64 7.81 -7.72
N ALA A 129 -0.94 7.63 -6.60
CA ALA A 129 0.42 7.09 -6.61
C ALA A 129 0.44 5.69 -7.23
N HIS A 130 -0.52 4.85 -6.87
CA HIS A 130 -0.64 3.52 -7.43
C HIS A 130 -0.86 3.55 -8.96
N PHE A 131 -1.87 4.31 -9.42
CA PHE A 131 -2.20 4.43 -10.84
C PHE A 131 -1.05 5.03 -11.65
N GLY A 132 -0.42 6.10 -11.16
CA GLY A 132 0.73 6.73 -11.82
C GLY A 132 1.89 5.75 -12.05
N ILE A 133 2.17 4.86 -11.08
CA ILE A 133 3.21 3.83 -11.23
C ILE A 133 2.79 2.75 -12.23
N THR A 134 1.55 2.23 -12.12
CA THR A 134 1.14 1.06 -12.92
C THR A 134 0.77 1.40 -14.35
N SER A 135 0.27 2.61 -14.59
CA SER A 135 -0.42 2.97 -15.84
C SER A 135 0.26 4.09 -16.62
N GLU A 136 0.91 5.05 -15.96
CA GLU A 136 1.53 6.19 -16.66
C GLU A 136 3.04 6.06 -16.82
N LEU A 137 3.75 5.85 -15.71
CA LEU A 137 5.20 5.73 -15.71
C LEU A 137 5.63 4.34 -16.18
N HIS A 138 5.09 3.31 -15.54
CA HIS A 138 5.53 1.92 -15.65
C HIS A 138 7.08 1.81 -15.65
N PRO A 139 7.75 2.27 -14.57
CA PRO A 139 9.15 2.65 -14.62
C PRO A 139 10.14 1.49 -14.75
N PHE A 140 9.73 0.26 -14.44
CA PHE A 140 10.60 -0.91 -14.42
C PHE A 140 10.20 -1.96 -15.45
N ASN A 141 11.11 -2.85 -15.84
CA ASN A 141 10.80 -3.97 -16.74
C ASN A 141 9.86 -5.01 -16.10
N ASP A 142 9.93 -5.16 -14.77
CA ASP A 142 9.05 -6.00 -13.96
C ASP A 142 8.92 -5.34 -12.57
N GLY A 143 7.94 -5.73 -11.77
CA GLY A 143 7.84 -5.34 -10.37
C GLY A 143 7.02 -4.07 -10.12
N ASN A 144 6.53 -3.38 -11.16
CA ASN A 144 5.74 -2.14 -11.04
C ASN A 144 4.54 -2.30 -10.10
N GLY A 145 3.71 -3.32 -10.31
CA GLY A 145 2.55 -3.56 -9.44
C GLY A 145 2.93 -3.90 -7.99
N ARG A 146 4.10 -4.51 -7.75
CA ARG A 146 4.58 -4.81 -6.38
C ARG A 146 5.06 -3.54 -5.68
N VAL A 147 5.82 -2.70 -6.39
CA VAL A 147 6.24 -1.38 -5.90
C VAL A 147 5.02 -0.51 -5.59
N ALA A 148 4.06 -0.46 -6.52
CA ALA A 148 2.84 0.33 -6.37
C ALA A 148 2.02 -0.12 -5.14
N ARG A 149 1.83 -1.44 -4.93
CA ARG A 149 1.15 -1.99 -3.75
C ARG A 149 1.84 -1.70 -2.44
N ILE A 150 3.17 -1.76 -2.41
CA ILE A 150 3.92 -1.45 -1.19
C ILE A 150 3.84 0.05 -0.88
N LEU A 151 3.98 0.89 -1.91
CA LEU A 151 3.92 2.33 -1.74
C LEU A 151 2.52 2.79 -1.29
N LEU A 152 1.45 2.31 -1.95
CA LEU A 152 0.07 2.67 -1.59
C LEU A 152 -0.24 2.29 -0.14
N ASN A 153 0.17 1.09 0.29
CA ASN A 153 -0.05 0.64 1.68
C ASN A 153 0.72 1.54 2.64
N GLY A 154 1.95 1.94 2.30
CA GLY A 154 2.72 2.87 3.12
C GLY A 154 2.06 4.25 3.23
N ILE A 155 1.48 4.79 2.15
CA ILE A 155 0.73 6.06 2.17
C ILE A 155 -0.48 5.95 3.10
N LEU A 156 -1.28 4.90 2.95
CA LEU A 156 -2.47 4.68 3.78
C LEU A 156 -2.11 4.46 5.27
N LEU A 157 -0.93 3.92 5.56
CA LEU A 157 -0.44 3.79 6.92
C LEU A 157 -0.02 5.12 7.56
N ILE A 158 0.20 6.20 6.80
CA ILE A 158 0.46 7.54 7.34
C ILE A 158 -0.73 8.02 8.19
N THR A 159 -1.95 7.70 7.78
CA THR A 159 -3.17 8.05 8.51
C THR A 159 -3.60 6.96 9.50
N ASN A 160 -2.80 5.91 9.68
CA ASN A 160 -3.07 4.81 10.60
C ASN A 160 -2.48 5.11 11.99
N LYS A 161 -3.34 5.59 12.91
CA LYS A 161 -2.94 6.00 14.26
C LYS A 161 -2.41 4.82 15.07
N GLU A 162 -2.97 3.66 14.85
CA GLU A 162 -2.66 2.41 15.54
C GLU A 162 -1.25 1.92 15.18
N CYS A 163 -0.85 2.06 13.92
CA CYS A 163 0.51 1.77 13.46
C CYS A 163 1.52 2.80 14.02
N LEU A 164 1.14 4.08 14.10
CA LEU A 164 2.00 5.14 14.63
C LEU A 164 2.20 5.05 16.16
N ALA A 165 1.14 4.81 16.92
CA ALA A 165 1.15 4.81 18.38
C ALA A 165 1.51 3.45 18.99
N HIS A 166 1.11 2.35 18.34
CA HIS A 166 1.15 1.00 18.94
C HIS A 166 1.85 -0.06 18.08
N ASN A 167 2.42 0.32 16.93
CA ASN A 167 3.09 -0.59 16.01
C ASN A 167 2.17 -1.70 15.46
N ILE A 168 0.85 -1.43 15.42
CA ILE A 168 -0.14 -2.34 14.84
C ILE A 168 -0.45 -1.88 13.42
N CYS A 169 0.11 -2.58 12.43
CA CYS A 169 -0.02 -2.19 11.03
C CYS A 169 -0.88 -3.21 10.27
N VAL A 170 -2.20 -3.00 10.32
CA VAL A 170 -3.16 -3.74 9.48
C VAL A 170 -3.09 -3.18 8.07
N LEU A 171 -2.69 -4.00 7.10
CA LEU A 171 -2.55 -3.52 5.72
C LEU A 171 -3.90 -3.30 5.05
N PRO A 172 -4.12 -2.13 4.43
CA PRO A 172 -5.30 -1.86 3.63
C PRO A 172 -5.50 -2.82 2.44
N VAL A 173 -4.44 -3.13 1.71
CA VAL A 173 -4.52 -3.99 0.52
C VAL A 173 -3.52 -5.15 0.65
N PRO A 174 -3.96 -6.41 0.48
CA PRO A 174 -3.05 -7.54 0.41
C PRO A 174 -1.95 -7.29 -0.65
N VAL A 175 -0.68 -7.40 -0.25
CA VAL A 175 0.48 -7.14 -1.13
C VAL A 175 0.57 -8.19 -2.25
N LEU A 176 0.05 -9.39 -1.98
CA LEU A 176 -0.04 -10.50 -2.93
C LEU A 176 -1.26 -10.29 -3.83
N ARG A 177 -1.12 -10.59 -5.13
CA ARG A 177 -2.26 -10.63 -6.06
C ARG A 177 -3.38 -11.45 -5.45
N GLU A 178 -4.63 -11.07 -5.73
CA GLU A 178 -5.76 -11.93 -5.40
C GLU A 178 -5.49 -13.32 -5.97
N GLU A 179 -5.82 -14.36 -5.21
CA GLU A 179 -5.67 -15.74 -5.67
C GLU A 179 -6.59 -15.94 -6.87
N VAL A 180 -6.00 -16.05 -8.05
CA VAL A 180 -6.73 -16.32 -9.26
C VAL A 180 -6.96 -17.83 -9.33
N ASN A 181 -8.22 -18.26 -9.42
CA ASN A 181 -8.55 -19.67 -9.59
C ASN A 181 -8.24 -20.11 -11.03
N GLU A 182 -6.99 -20.55 -11.27
CA GLU A 182 -6.51 -20.97 -12.59
C GLU A 182 -7.40 -22.03 -13.26
N ARG A 183 -7.99 -22.93 -12.44
CA ARG A 183 -8.88 -23.99 -12.93
C ARG A 183 -10.19 -23.42 -13.47
N GLU A 184 -10.70 -22.36 -12.87
CA GLU A 184 -11.91 -21.67 -13.31
C GLU A 184 -11.66 -20.86 -14.59
N ILE A 185 -10.53 -20.14 -14.67
CA ILE A 185 -10.12 -19.45 -15.90
C ILE A 185 -9.98 -20.43 -17.06
N ARG A 186 -9.31 -21.56 -16.84
CA ARG A 186 -9.13 -22.57 -17.87
C ARG A 186 -10.47 -23.07 -18.41
N LYS A 187 -11.44 -23.36 -17.52
CA LYS A 187 -12.80 -23.77 -17.91
C LYS A 187 -13.54 -22.70 -18.73
N LEU A 188 -13.37 -21.42 -18.39
CA LEU A 188 -14.02 -20.32 -19.12
C LEU A 188 -13.44 -20.18 -20.52
N LEU A 189 -12.11 -20.24 -20.65
CA LEU A 189 -11.43 -20.20 -21.94
C LEU A 189 -11.77 -21.40 -22.82
N GLU A 190 -11.80 -22.61 -22.24
CA GLU A 190 -12.25 -23.84 -22.93
C GLU A 190 -13.71 -23.76 -23.40
N ALA A 191 -14.55 -22.98 -22.71
CA ALA A 191 -15.93 -22.72 -23.07
C ALA A 191 -16.13 -21.51 -24.02
N GLY A 192 -15.04 -20.90 -24.52
CA GLY A 192 -15.10 -19.71 -25.38
C GLY A 192 -15.62 -18.45 -24.66
N LYS A 193 -15.59 -18.42 -23.33
CA LYS A 193 -16.02 -17.28 -22.52
C LYS A 193 -14.81 -16.49 -22.05
N GLU A 194 -14.89 -15.17 -22.12
CA GLU A 194 -13.86 -14.32 -21.55
C GLU A 194 -13.86 -14.43 -20.01
N PRO A 195 -12.71 -14.73 -19.38
CA PRO A 195 -12.61 -14.71 -17.94
C PRO A 195 -12.88 -13.31 -17.42
N LYS A 196 -13.70 -13.21 -16.37
CA LYS A 196 -13.95 -11.93 -15.71
C LYS A 196 -12.61 -11.39 -15.21
N LEU A 197 -12.25 -10.17 -15.63
CA LEU A 197 -11.05 -9.49 -15.14
C LEU A 197 -11.11 -9.44 -13.61
N ASP A 198 -9.93 -9.60 -12.99
CA ASP A 198 -9.75 -9.34 -11.56
C ASP A 198 -10.34 -7.95 -11.26
N SER A 199 -11.13 -7.85 -10.19
CA SER A 199 -11.81 -6.63 -9.79
C SER A 199 -10.86 -5.43 -9.69
N TYR A 200 -9.61 -5.65 -9.28
CA TYR A 200 -8.58 -4.63 -9.25
C TYR A 200 -8.09 -4.24 -10.65
N VAL A 201 -7.91 -5.18 -11.58
CA VAL A 201 -7.50 -4.89 -12.96
C VAL A 201 -8.60 -4.12 -13.69
N GLN A 202 -9.86 -4.54 -13.55
CA GLN A 202 -11.01 -3.82 -14.09
C GLN A 202 -11.04 -2.37 -13.58
N THR A 203 -10.83 -2.19 -12.27
CA THR A 203 -10.79 -0.86 -11.65
C THR A 203 -9.72 0.04 -12.28
N LEU A 204 -8.52 -0.49 -12.53
CA LEU A 204 -7.45 0.27 -13.19
C LEU A 204 -7.78 0.62 -14.65
N GLU A 205 -8.46 -0.28 -15.37
CA GLU A 205 -8.94 0.03 -16.73
C GLU A 205 -9.99 1.13 -16.72
N ASP A 206 -10.91 1.12 -15.75
CA ASP A 206 -11.96 2.12 -15.64
C ASP A 206 -11.38 3.50 -15.35
N VAL A 207 -10.39 3.59 -14.43
CA VAL A 207 -9.60 4.82 -14.22
C VAL A 207 -8.88 5.22 -15.51
N GLY A 208 -8.25 4.27 -16.22
CA GLY A 208 -7.53 4.55 -17.46
C GLY A 208 -8.41 5.03 -18.62
N LYS A 209 -9.71 4.70 -18.62
CA LYS A 209 -10.71 5.14 -19.62
C LYS A 209 -11.31 6.49 -19.25
N SER A 210 -11.63 6.69 -17.98
CA SER A 210 -12.34 7.88 -17.49
C SER A 210 -11.42 9.01 -17.01
N TRP A 211 -10.17 8.69 -16.73
CA TRP A 211 -9.21 9.56 -16.04
C TRP A 211 -9.70 10.07 -14.68
N ASP A 212 -10.48 9.23 -14.00
CA ASP A 212 -11.12 9.47 -12.70
C ASP A 212 -10.65 8.40 -11.71
N LEU A 213 -10.09 8.82 -10.57
CA LEU A 213 -9.57 7.96 -9.51
C LEU A 213 -10.66 7.38 -8.62
N THR A 214 -11.90 7.90 -8.67
CA THR A 214 -13.00 7.46 -7.81
C THR A 214 -13.21 5.94 -7.77
N PRO A 215 -13.21 5.20 -8.90
CA PRO A 215 -13.32 3.74 -8.87
C PRO A 215 -12.23 3.06 -8.04
N LEU A 216 -10.99 3.53 -8.16
CA LEU A 216 -9.86 2.98 -7.40
C LEU A 216 -9.92 3.36 -5.93
N LYS A 217 -10.33 4.58 -5.59
CA LYS A 217 -10.55 5.00 -4.18
C LYS A 217 -11.58 4.09 -3.51
N LEU A 218 -12.71 3.83 -4.16
CA LEU A 218 -13.77 2.96 -3.63
C LEU A 218 -13.29 1.52 -3.47
N HIS A 219 -12.53 1.01 -4.46
CA HIS A 219 -11.92 -0.32 -4.37
C HIS A 219 -10.97 -0.42 -3.19
N LEU A 220 -10.06 0.55 -3.01
CA LEU A 220 -9.13 0.61 -1.88
C LEU A 220 -9.86 0.68 -0.54
N ALA A 221 -10.90 1.53 -0.44
CA ALA A 221 -11.70 1.65 0.77
C ALA A 221 -12.37 0.32 1.15
N SER A 222 -12.96 -0.38 0.18
CA SER A 222 -13.58 -1.70 0.39
C SER A 222 -12.55 -2.75 0.84
N LYS A 223 -11.35 -2.76 0.25
CA LYS A 223 -10.29 -3.70 0.66
C LYS A 223 -9.79 -3.41 2.08
N TRP A 224 -9.65 -2.13 2.41
CA TRP A 224 -9.23 -1.72 3.74
C TRP A 224 -10.27 -2.07 4.81
N GLU A 225 -11.55 -1.80 4.55
CA GLU A 225 -12.67 -2.19 5.41
C GLU A 225 -12.61 -3.69 5.71
N LYS A 226 -12.53 -4.53 4.67
CA LYS A 226 -12.45 -5.99 4.81
C LYS A 226 -11.23 -6.45 5.60
N SER A 227 -10.08 -5.81 5.39
CA SER A 227 -8.85 -6.12 6.11
C SER A 227 -8.99 -5.82 7.62
N LEU A 228 -9.55 -4.65 7.95
CA LEU A 228 -9.84 -4.28 9.35
C LEU A 228 -10.86 -5.22 9.98
N GLY A 229 -11.96 -5.53 9.29
CA GLY A 229 -12.97 -6.46 9.77
C GLY A 229 -12.41 -7.86 10.03
N SER A 230 -11.55 -8.37 9.14
CA SER A 230 -10.89 -9.66 9.31
C SER A 230 -9.96 -9.66 10.53
N PHE A 231 -9.20 -8.59 10.73
CA PHE A 231 -8.31 -8.43 11.88
C PHE A 231 -9.08 -8.36 13.20
N LEU A 232 -10.13 -7.54 13.26
CA LEU A 232 -11.00 -7.38 14.44
C LEU A 232 -11.71 -8.69 14.79
N MET A 233 -12.19 -9.43 13.79
CA MET A 233 -12.79 -10.76 14.00
C MET A 233 -11.77 -11.76 14.55
N ALA A 234 -10.55 -11.79 14.00
CA ALA A 234 -9.50 -12.66 14.50
C ALA A 234 -9.10 -12.32 15.95
N LEU A 235 -9.07 -11.03 16.28
CA LEU A 235 -8.83 -10.53 17.63
C LEU A 235 -9.93 -11.00 18.60
N HIS A 236 -11.20 -10.81 18.23
CA HIS A 236 -12.35 -11.29 18.99
C HIS A 236 -12.24 -12.79 19.28
N MET A 237 -12.03 -13.61 18.24
CA MET A 237 -11.95 -15.08 18.38
C MET A 237 -10.80 -15.51 19.30
N ARG A 238 -9.69 -14.78 19.28
CA ARG A 238 -8.56 -15.03 20.19
C ARG A 238 -8.96 -14.76 21.64
N TYR A 239 -9.54 -13.61 21.93
CA TYR A 239 -9.94 -13.25 23.29
C TYR A 239 -11.05 -14.15 23.85
N ALA A 240 -12.07 -14.46 23.05
CA ALA A 240 -13.16 -15.36 23.46
C ALA A 240 -12.66 -16.78 23.81
N ARG A 241 -11.58 -17.24 23.17
CA ARG A 241 -10.97 -18.55 23.46
C ARG A 241 -10.23 -18.59 24.79
N PHE A 242 -9.54 -17.51 25.15
CA PHE A 242 -8.73 -17.45 26.38
C PHE A 242 -9.51 -16.97 27.60
N HIS A 243 -10.58 -16.21 27.38
CA HIS A 243 -11.38 -15.62 28.45
C HIS A 243 -12.84 -16.08 28.34
N LYS A 244 -13.32 -16.82 29.37
CA LYS A 244 -14.70 -17.36 29.43
C LYS A 244 -15.80 -16.30 29.63
N LYS A 245 -15.51 -15.02 29.37
CA LYS A 245 -16.39 -13.85 29.54
C LYS A 245 -16.44 -13.02 28.25
N ASN A 246 -17.29 -11.99 28.20
CA ASN A 246 -17.37 -11.06 27.07
C ASN A 246 -15.97 -10.48 26.76
N TRP A 247 -15.50 -10.55 25.51
CA TRP A 247 -14.13 -10.17 25.16
C TRP A 247 -13.81 -8.70 25.49
N HIS A 248 -14.83 -7.84 25.43
CA HIS A 248 -14.75 -6.44 25.84
C HIS A 248 -14.30 -6.27 27.31
N ASP A 249 -14.70 -7.17 28.21
CA ASP A 249 -14.36 -7.11 29.64
C ASP A 249 -12.89 -7.49 29.91
N ASN A 250 -12.20 -8.04 28.91
CA ASN A 250 -10.83 -8.55 29.04
C ASN A 250 -9.76 -7.62 28.46
N LEU A 251 -10.18 -6.54 27.79
CA LEU A 251 -9.25 -5.54 27.28
C LEU A 251 -8.90 -4.53 28.36
N ASN A 252 -7.63 -4.12 28.40
CA ASN A 252 -7.28 -2.92 29.14
C ASN A 252 -7.73 -1.66 28.40
N LEU A 253 -7.67 -0.50 29.07
CA LEU A 253 -8.14 0.77 28.52
C LEU A 253 -7.47 1.15 27.19
N ILE A 254 -6.17 0.87 27.03
CA ILE A 254 -5.42 1.21 25.81
C ILE A 254 -5.87 0.30 24.66
N GLU A 255 -5.99 -1.00 24.90
CA GLU A 255 -6.47 -1.95 23.90
C GLU A 255 -7.89 -1.61 23.43
N TRP A 256 -8.73 -1.16 24.35
CA TRP A 256 -10.09 -0.75 24.05
C TRP A 256 -10.12 0.48 23.14
N GLN A 257 -9.28 1.49 23.41
CA GLN A 257 -9.15 2.68 22.54
C GLN A 257 -8.67 2.32 21.13
N ILE A 258 -7.70 1.42 21.00
CA ILE A 258 -7.20 0.95 19.69
C ILE A 258 -8.33 0.28 18.89
N VAL A 259 -9.05 -0.62 19.54
CA VAL A 259 -10.18 -1.34 18.91
C VAL A 259 -11.27 -0.37 18.47
N GLU A 260 -11.63 0.59 19.31
CA GLU A 260 -12.60 1.62 18.93
C GLU A 260 -12.14 2.47 17.74
N ASP A 261 -10.88 2.89 17.70
CA ASP A 261 -10.33 3.65 16.57
C ASP A 261 -10.41 2.84 15.27
N MET A 262 -10.08 1.55 15.33
CA MET A 262 -10.18 0.65 14.18
C MET A 262 -11.63 0.47 13.72
N GLU A 263 -12.59 0.31 14.64
CA GLU A 263 -14.01 0.19 14.30
C GLU A 263 -14.57 1.50 13.72
N ARG A 264 -14.21 2.66 14.28
CA ARG A 264 -14.58 3.97 13.72
C ARG A 264 -14.08 4.13 12.30
N ARG A 265 -12.81 3.77 12.05
CA ARG A 265 -12.20 3.81 10.72
C ARG A 265 -12.87 2.84 9.76
N ARG A 266 -13.12 1.61 10.20
CA ARG A 266 -13.82 0.59 9.40
C ARG A 266 -15.21 1.09 8.98
N LYS A 267 -15.98 1.65 9.92
CA LYS A 267 -17.28 2.24 9.63
C LYS A 267 -17.18 3.39 8.63
N TRP A 268 -16.22 4.28 8.80
CA TRP A 268 -15.99 5.36 7.84
C TRP A 268 -15.71 4.83 6.43
N LEU A 269 -14.90 3.77 6.31
CA LEU A 269 -14.58 3.14 5.01
C LEU A 269 -15.79 2.45 4.37
N GLU A 270 -16.64 1.82 5.18
CA GLU A 270 -17.92 1.24 4.75
C GLU A 270 -18.87 2.33 4.21
N ASP A 271 -19.09 3.39 5.00
CA ASP A 271 -19.94 4.51 4.62
C ASP A 271 -19.40 5.23 3.37
N PHE A 272 -18.07 5.40 3.27
CA PHE A 272 -17.39 5.94 2.10
C PHE A 272 -17.64 5.08 0.86
N ALA A 273 -17.49 3.76 0.96
CA ALA A 273 -17.69 2.85 -0.17
C ALA A 273 -19.16 2.78 -0.64
N ALA A 274 -20.12 3.06 0.26
CA ALA A 274 -21.55 3.06 -0.04
C ALA A 274 -22.09 4.40 -0.59
N THR A 275 -21.34 5.49 -0.41
CA THR A 275 -21.77 6.84 -0.81
C THR A 275 -21.43 7.13 -2.27
N SER A 276 -22.24 7.98 -2.93
CA SER A 276 -21.91 8.50 -4.26
C SER A 276 -20.89 9.62 -4.16
N HIS A 277 -19.83 9.56 -4.98
CA HIS A 277 -18.75 10.55 -4.97
C HIS A 277 -18.70 11.33 -6.27
N SER A 278 -18.28 12.59 -6.19
CA SER A 278 -17.88 13.36 -7.36
C SER A 278 -16.64 12.73 -8.00
N LYS A 279 -16.40 13.05 -9.28
CA LYS A 279 -15.17 12.66 -9.97
C LYS A 279 -13.95 13.23 -9.26
N ASP A 280 -12.91 12.42 -9.11
CA ASP A 280 -11.62 12.81 -8.56
C ASP A 280 -10.55 12.63 -9.63
N PRO A 281 -10.19 13.69 -10.37
CA PRO A 281 -9.33 13.56 -11.54
C PRO A 281 -7.92 13.09 -11.15
N VAL A 282 -7.33 12.27 -12.03
CA VAL A 282 -5.91 11.91 -11.92
C VAL A 282 -5.06 13.20 -11.93
N PRO A 283 -4.17 13.41 -10.94
CA PRO A 283 -3.38 14.63 -10.84
C PRO A 283 -2.33 14.71 -11.96
N ASP A 284 -1.99 15.93 -12.36
CA ASP A 284 -0.83 16.16 -13.22
C ASP A 284 0.47 16.01 -12.41
N TYR A 285 1.06 14.81 -12.47
CA TYR A 285 2.33 14.50 -11.81
C TYR A 285 3.51 15.29 -12.38
N PHE A 286 3.39 15.85 -13.58
CA PHE A 286 4.51 16.33 -14.39
C PHE A 286 4.49 17.84 -14.62
N SER A 287 3.60 18.56 -13.93
CA SER A 287 3.48 20.01 -14.08
C SER A 287 4.82 20.73 -13.89
N ALA A 288 5.10 21.73 -14.73
CA ALA A 288 6.35 22.51 -14.71
C ALA A 288 6.63 23.21 -13.36
N SER A 289 5.59 23.44 -12.56
CA SER A 289 5.72 23.98 -11.19
C SER A 289 6.58 23.10 -10.26
N LEU A 290 6.69 21.80 -10.56
CA LEU A 290 7.51 20.84 -9.82
C LEU A 290 8.98 20.83 -10.28
N LEU A 291 9.26 21.30 -11.51
CA LEU A 291 10.61 21.40 -12.09
C LEU A 291 11.33 22.71 -11.72
N ASN A 292 10.59 23.80 -11.52
CA ASN A 292 11.15 25.15 -11.29
C ASN A 292 11.96 25.32 -10.00
N LYS A 293 11.99 24.32 -9.10
CA LYS A 293 12.86 24.35 -7.90
C LYS A 293 14.27 23.79 -8.14
N HIS A 294 14.57 23.26 -9.32
CA HIS A 294 15.87 22.64 -9.60
C HIS A 294 16.90 23.54 -10.30
N TYR A 295 16.45 24.67 -10.89
CA TYR A 295 17.32 25.60 -11.63
C TYR A 295 17.60 26.92 -10.88
N GLN A 296 17.31 26.96 -9.57
CA GLN A 296 17.78 28.03 -8.67
C GLN A 296 18.77 27.42 -7.66
N ILE A 297 19.96 27.05 -8.15
CA ILE A 297 21.17 26.88 -7.35
C ILE A 297 22.25 27.73 -8.03
#